data_AF-A0A2N5XWP5-F1
#
_entry.id   AF-A0A2N5XWP5-F1
#
_cell.length_a   1.000
_cell.length_b   1.000
_cell.length_c   1.000
_cell.angle_alpha   90.00
_cell.angle_beta   90.00
_cell.angle_gamma   90.00
#
_symmetry.space_group_name_H-M   'P 1'
#
loop_
_entity.id
_entity.type
_entity.pdbx_description
1 polymer ?
#
loop_
_entity_poly.entity_id
_entity_poly.type
_entity_poly.pdbx_seq_one_letter_code
_entity_poly.pdbx_strand_id
1 'polypeptide(L)' 'MASIINLRQARKSKARVEKEQRAESNRAKFGRTKAEKAKQNSESDKLNRHLDGHKLTTAPADSDGS' A
#
# COMPACT_ATOMS: atom_id res chain seq x y z
N MET A 1 -27.03 -28.25 -37.65
CA MET A 1 -27.20 -27.90 -36.22
C MET A 1 -26.69 -26.48 -36.03
N ALA A 2 -27.56 -25.53 -35.72
CA ALA A 2 -27.16 -24.14 -35.49
C ALA A 2 -26.88 -23.95 -33.99
N SER A 3 -25.64 -23.65 -33.63
CA SER A 3 -25.24 -23.34 -32.26
C SER A 3 -25.75 -21.95 -31.90
N ILE A 4 -26.88 -21.87 -31.21
CA ILE A 4 -27.44 -20.61 -30.73
C ILE A 4 -26.59 -20.14 -29.54
N ILE A 5 -25.56 -19.34 -29.83
CA ILE A 5 -24.71 -18.77 -28.78
C ILE A 5 -25.47 -17.62 -28.11
N ASN A 6 -25.70 -17.74 -26.81
CA ASN A 6 -26.36 -16.70 -26.03
C ASN A 6 -25.41 -15.52 -25.76
N LEU A 7 -25.47 -14.51 -26.63
CA LEU A 7 -24.65 -13.31 -26.54
C LEU A 7 -24.88 -12.51 -25.24
N ARG A 8 -26.05 -12.63 -24.61
CA ARG A 8 -26.36 -11.96 -23.33
C ARG A 8 -25.53 -12.55 -22.19
N GLN A 9 -25.40 -13.87 -22.13
CA GLN A 9 -24.56 -14.54 -21.15
C GLN A 9 -23.08 -14.22 -21.36
N ALA A 10 -22.63 -14.22 -22.62
CA ALA A 10 -21.26 -13.83 -22.97
C ALA A 10 -20.94 -12.39 -22.51
N ARG A 11 -21.82 -11.41 -22.79
CA ARG A 11 -21.64 -10.02 -22.32
C ARG A 11 -21.62 -9.92 -20.79
N LYS A 12 -22.50 -10.65 -20.10
CA LYS A 12 -22.54 -10.68 -18.62
C LYS A 12 -21.27 -11.26 -18.02
N SER A 13 -20.70 -12.30 -18.63
CA SER A 13 -19.43 -12.89 -18.20
C SER A 13 -18.28 -11.89 -18.35
N LYS A 14 -18.16 -11.21 -19.50
CA LYS A 14 -17.15 -10.16 -19.74
C LYS A 14 -17.25 -9.04 -18.71
N ALA A 15 -18.46 -8.53 -18.44
CA ALA A 15 -18.68 -7.47 -17.46
C ALA A 15 -18.26 -7.87 -16.04
N ARG A 16 -18.46 -9.14 -15.64
CA ARG A 16 -18.00 -9.66 -14.34
C ARG A 16 -16.48 -9.68 -14.27
N VAL A 17 -15.82 -10.21 -15.29
CA VAL A 17 -14.36 -10.29 -15.37
C VAL A 17 -13.73 -8.88 -15.32
N GLU A 18 -14.26 -7.93 -16.08
CA GLU A 18 -13.77 -6.54 -16.05
C GLU A 18 -13.92 -5.90 -14.66
N LYS A 19 -15.04 -6.16 -13.97
CA LYS A 19 -15.27 -5.65 -12.61
C LYS A 19 -14.28 -6.24 -11.62
N GLU A 20 -13.96 -7.53 -11.75
CA GLU A 20 -13.03 -8.24 -10.91
C GLU A 20 -11.58 -7.75 -11.11
N GLN A 21 -11.17 -7.55 -12.37
CA GLN A 21 -9.86 -6.95 -12.70
C GLN A 21 -9.71 -5.53 -12.16
N ARG A 22 -10.77 -4.71 -12.25
CA ARG A 22 -10.78 -3.36 -11.64
C ARG A 22 -10.71 -3.44 -10.13
N ALA A 23 -11.42 -4.37 -9.50
CA ALA A 23 -11.36 -4.58 -8.06
C ALA A 23 -9.95 -5.03 -7.61
N GLU A 24 -9.31 -5.92 -8.36
CA GLU A 24 -7.93 -6.36 -8.11
C GLU A 24 -6.94 -5.21 -8.25
N SER A 25 -7.06 -4.43 -9.33
CA SER A 25 -6.25 -3.23 -9.54
C SER A 25 -6.44 -2.21 -8.42
N ASN A 26 -7.67 -2.06 -7.93
CA ASN A 26 -7.99 -1.18 -6.81
C ASN A 26 -7.54 -1.76 -5.47
N ARG A 27 -7.51 -3.08 -5.28
CA ARG A 27 -6.89 -3.73 -4.11
C ARG A 27 -5.36 -3.56 -4.13
N ALA A 28 -4.73 -3.66 -5.30
CA ALA A 28 -3.30 -3.39 -5.40
C ALA A 28 -2.98 -1.91 -5.14
N LYS A 29 -3.78 -0.99 -5.68
CA LYS A 29 -3.56 0.47 -5.57
C LYS A 29 -4.03 1.06 -4.24
N PHE A 30 -5.13 0.55 -3.70
CA PHE A 30 -5.87 1.11 -2.55
C PHE A 30 -6.22 0.07 -1.48
N GLY A 31 -5.78 -1.20 -1.62
CA GLY A 31 -6.05 -2.27 -0.66
C GLY A 31 -5.26 -2.15 0.63
N ARG A 32 -4.38 -1.16 0.76
CA ARG A 32 -4.08 -0.59 2.07
C ARG A 32 -5.23 0.33 2.44
N THR A 33 -6.09 -0.15 3.33
CA THR A 33 -7.14 0.67 3.93
C THR A 33 -6.52 1.88 4.63
N LYS A 34 -7.26 2.99 4.78
CA LYS A 34 -6.77 4.18 5.52
C LYS A 34 -6.24 3.80 6.91
N ALA A 35 -6.86 2.82 7.56
CA ALA A 35 -6.44 2.30 8.85
C ALA A 35 -5.06 1.60 8.80
N GLU A 36 -4.80 0.78 7.79
CA GLU A 36 -3.49 0.13 7.60
C GLU A 36 -2.41 1.14 7.23
N LYS A 37 -2.74 2.12 6.38
CA LYS A 37 -1.81 3.21 6.05
C LYS A 37 -1.46 4.05 7.29
N ALA A 38 -2.43 4.33 8.15
CA ALA A 38 -2.21 5.06 9.40
C ALA A 38 -1.37 4.25 10.40
N LYS A 39 -1.62 2.94 10.53
CA LYS A 39 -0.79 2.05 11.35
C LYS A 39 0.65 2.00 10.84
N GLN A 40 0.83 1.81 9.55
CA GLN A 40 2.15 1.76 8.93
C GLN A 40 2.91 3.10 9.08
N ASN A 41 2.22 4.23 8.92
CA ASN A 41 2.81 5.54 9.18
C ASN A 41 3.22 5.70 10.65
N SER A 42 2.37 5.29 11.59
CA SER A 42 2.70 5.35 13.02
C SER A 42 3.90 4.45 13.36
N GLU A 43 3.98 3.27 12.75
CA GLU A 43 5.12 2.36 12.89
C GLU A 43 6.39 2.95 12.29
N SER A 44 6.32 3.57 11.10
CA SER A 44 7.46 4.25 10.49
C SER A 44 7.92 5.46 11.30
N ASP A 45 6.99 6.25 11.86
CA ASP A 45 7.33 7.41 12.68
C ASP A 45 7.99 7.00 13.99
N LYS A 46 7.51 5.91 14.62
CA LYS A 46 8.16 5.32 15.79
C LYS A 46 9.57 4.83 15.44
N LEU A 47 9.71 4.10 14.33
CA LEU A 47 11.02 3.63 13.85
C LEU A 47 11.96 4.80 13.58
N ASN A 48 11.50 5.84 12.89
CA ASN A 48 12.30 7.04 12.63
C ASN A 48 12.71 7.72 13.94
N ARG A 49 11.79 7.85 14.90
CA ARG A 49 12.10 8.47 16.20
C ARG A 49 13.03 7.63 17.06
N HIS A 50 12.93 6.30 16.98
CA HIS A 50 13.91 5.39 17.57
C HIS A 50 15.28 5.56 16.91
N LEU A 51 15.35 5.56 15.58
CA LEU A 51 16.59 5.77 14.84
C LEU A 51 17.21 7.15 15.09
N ASP A 52 16.41 8.21 15.19
CA ASP A 52 16.87 9.56 15.50
C ASP A 52 17.33 9.67 16.96
N GLY A 53 16.66 8.99 17.91
CA GLY A 53 17.14 8.88 19.30
C GLY A 53 18.43 8.07 19.43
N HIS A 54 18.69 7.15 18.49
CA HIS A 54 19.92 6.36 18.40
C HIS A 54 20.98 6.99 17.49
N LYS A 55 20.64 8.03 16.72
CA LYS A 55 21.62 8.92 16.10
C LYS A 55 22.24 9.77 17.20
N LEU A 56 23.23 9.19 17.89
CA LEU A 56 24.33 10.01 18.37
C LEU A 56 24.93 10.68 17.13
N THR A 57 24.65 11.97 16.97
CA THR A 57 25.61 12.84 16.31
C THR A 57 26.92 12.66 17.06
N THR A 58 27.79 11.83 16.51
CA THR A 58 29.21 11.80 16.82
C THR A 58 29.79 13.16 16.41
N ALA A 59 29.60 14.15 17.28
CA ALA A 59 30.51 15.25 17.48
C ALA A 59 30.22 15.87 18.87
N PRO A 60 30.58 15.21 19.98
CA PRO A 60 30.97 15.96 21.17
C PRO A 60 32.38 16.48 20.90
N ALA A 61 32.47 17.67 20.30
CA ALA A 61 33.71 18.44 20.23
C ALA A 61 33.58 19.70 21.10
N ASP A 62 32.91 19.56 22.25
CA ASP A 62 33.11 20.47 23.38
C ASP A 62 34.20 19.83 24.25
N SER A 63 35.46 19.99 23.83
CA SER A 63 36.61 19.79 24.70
C SER A 63 36.96 21.13 25.33
N ASP A 64 36.63 21.27 26.61
CA ASP A 64 37.23 22.23 27.52
C ASP A 64 38.76 22.21 27.40
N GLY A 65 39.36 23.38 27.17
CA GLY A 65 40.80 23.59 27.19
C GLY A 65 41.07 25.08 27.35
N SER A 66 41.69 25.43 28.49
CA SER A 66 42.08 26.76 28.94
C SER A 66 42.77 27.65 27.90
#